data_AF-A0A1I7PHN2-F1
#
_entry.id   AF-A0A1I7PHN2-F1
#
_cell.length_a   1.000
_cell.length_b   1.000
_cell.length_c   1.000
_cell.angle_alpha   90.00
_cell.angle_beta   90.00
_cell.angle_gamma   90.00
#
_symmetry.space_group_name_H-M   'P 1'
#
loop_
_entity.id
_entity.type
_entity.pdbx_description
1 polymer ?
#
loop_
_entity_poly.entity_id
_entity_poly.type
_entity_poly.pdbx_seq_one_letter_code
_entity_poly.pdbx_strand_id
1 'polypeptide(L)'
;MRPNLYLTASFLLLGFSTATAQLYVPVGVNTGVTAHFAFTLDTVSNQLQLQIDNRYAGSGGAGGTITSFGFNAPNALLASTSLISQNWNLLTPGRIEPSDWTLSIPYALNAGGNNFGQDAGLISGPNANGGSPQRGIRFGEVATFVFQFDDFATVTGFLGDDGVTARWQSITVTGGSDQNFSLASTSDEGFGSVALTPVPEPSTYGLAGAGVLLLGIAIRRRLGRPGKQSVVSA
;
A
#
# COMPACT_ATOMS: atom_id res chain seq x y z
N MET A 1 16.36 43.72 33.30
CA MET A 1 16.80 42.53 32.56
C MET A 1 15.95 41.36 33.01
N ARG A 2 15.13 40.78 32.13
CA ARG A 2 14.30 39.58 32.43
C ARG A 2 14.86 38.40 31.63
N PRO A 3 14.95 37.19 32.19
CA PRO A 3 15.46 36.02 31.48
C PRO A 3 14.37 35.45 30.58
N ASN A 4 14.72 35.17 29.32
CA ASN A 4 13.86 34.41 28.41
C ASN A 4 14.04 32.92 28.72
N LEU A 5 12.97 32.27 29.16
CA LEU A 5 12.86 30.83 29.30
C LEU A 5 12.63 30.24 27.90
N TYR A 6 13.55 29.41 27.39
CA TYR A 6 13.31 28.61 26.20
C TYR A 6 12.68 27.28 26.60
N LEU A 7 11.43 27.07 26.19
CA LEU A 7 10.73 25.80 26.34
C LEU A 7 10.99 24.97 25.08
N THR A 8 11.91 24.02 25.14
CA THR A 8 12.14 23.05 24.06
C THR A 8 11.02 22.00 24.12
N ALA A 9 10.03 22.12 23.25
CA ALA A 9 8.99 21.09 23.08
C ALA A 9 9.55 19.98 22.19
N SER A 10 9.97 18.87 22.80
CA SER A 10 10.22 17.62 22.08
C SER A 10 8.88 17.03 21.66
N PHE A 11 8.53 17.15 20.38
CA PHE A 11 7.42 16.43 19.78
C PHE A 11 7.87 15.01 19.45
N LEU A 12 7.38 14.04 20.24
CA LEU A 12 7.49 12.62 19.90
C LEU A 12 6.42 12.33 18.84
N LEU A 13 6.80 12.36 17.56
CA LEU A 13 5.96 11.91 16.45
C LEU A 13 5.92 10.37 16.49
N LEU A 14 4.87 9.79 17.09
CA LEU A 14 4.53 8.39 16.89
C LEU A 14 3.61 8.32 15.65
N GLY A 15 4.22 8.49 14.47
CA GLY A 15 3.51 8.46 13.19
C GLY A 15 3.50 7.05 12.61
N PHE A 16 2.34 6.42 12.58
CA PHE A 16 2.10 5.24 11.74
C PHE A 16 1.75 5.74 10.33
N SER A 17 2.74 5.89 9.45
CA SER A 17 2.49 6.32 8.07
C SER A 17 2.11 5.13 7.19
N THR A 18 0.83 4.82 7.09
CA THR A 18 0.31 3.87 6.10
C THR A 18 0.02 4.62 4.80
N ALA A 19 0.77 4.32 3.73
CA ALA A 19 0.51 4.83 2.38
C ALA A 19 -0.23 3.77 1.57
N THR A 20 -1.29 4.14 0.84
CA THR A 20 -2.06 3.24 -0.03
C THR A 20 -2.07 3.74 -1.48
N ALA A 21 -1.92 2.83 -2.44
CA ALA A 21 -2.03 3.09 -3.87
C ALA A 21 -2.89 2.01 -4.53
N GLN A 22 -3.69 2.35 -5.53
CA GLN A 22 -4.55 1.41 -6.27
C GLN A 22 -4.25 1.47 -7.77
N LEU A 23 -3.89 0.33 -8.37
CA LEU A 23 -3.65 0.21 -9.82
C LEU A 23 -4.86 -0.46 -10.50
N TYR A 24 -5.42 0.19 -11.54
CA TYR A 24 -6.49 -0.36 -12.39
C TYR A 24 -5.94 -0.71 -13.77
N VAL A 25 -6.24 -1.91 -14.26
CA VAL A 25 -5.65 -2.45 -15.48
C VAL A 25 -6.70 -3.06 -16.40
N PRO A 26 -7.06 -2.41 -17.52
CA PRO A 26 -7.82 -3.02 -18.60
C PRO A 26 -6.87 -3.61 -19.67
N VAL A 27 -7.07 -4.86 -20.09
CA VAL A 27 -6.28 -5.46 -21.19
C VAL A 27 -7.06 -5.44 -22.50
N GLY A 28 -6.55 -4.68 -23.48
CA GLY A 28 -7.00 -4.70 -24.86
C GLY A 28 -8.46 -4.27 -25.06
N VAL A 29 -8.80 -3.89 -26.29
CA VAL A 29 -10.15 -3.38 -26.58
C VAL A 29 -11.25 -4.42 -26.40
N ASN A 30 -10.96 -5.73 -26.20
CA ASN A 30 -11.99 -6.79 -26.13
C ASN A 30 -11.67 -8.09 -25.33
N THR A 31 -10.59 -8.23 -24.55
CA THR A 31 -10.23 -9.56 -23.94
C THR A 31 -9.51 -9.49 -22.58
N GLY A 32 -9.81 -8.50 -21.73
CA GLY A 32 -8.93 -8.21 -20.60
C GLY A 32 -9.24 -8.87 -19.27
N VAL A 33 -8.19 -9.11 -18.49
CA VAL A 33 -8.24 -9.43 -17.06
C VAL A 33 -7.94 -8.18 -16.25
N THR A 34 -8.56 -8.01 -15.09
CA THR A 34 -8.34 -6.84 -14.23
C THR A 34 -8.09 -7.30 -12.81
N ALA A 35 -7.09 -6.71 -12.15
CA ALA A 35 -6.90 -6.87 -10.72
C ALA A 35 -6.55 -5.51 -10.11
N HIS A 36 -6.91 -5.33 -8.85
CA HIS A 36 -6.50 -4.17 -8.06
C HIS A 36 -5.37 -4.56 -7.13
N PHE A 37 -4.33 -3.75 -7.09
CA PHE A 37 -3.20 -3.89 -6.18
C PHE A 37 -3.27 -2.77 -5.16
N ALA A 38 -3.22 -3.11 -3.87
CA ALA A 38 -3.15 -2.17 -2.77
C ALA A 38 -1.89 -2.43 -1.94
N PHE A 39 -1.11 -1.38 -1.72
CA PHE A 39 0.14 -1.44 -0.95
C PHE A 39 -0.08 -0.76 0.40
N THR A 40 0.55 -1.27 1.45
CA THR A 40 0.67 -0.61 2.74
C THR A 40 2.10 -0.77 3.22
N LEU A 41 2.80 0.35 3.40
CA LEU A 41 4.12 0.36 4.05
C LEU A 41 3.93 0.63 5.55
N ASP A 42 4.49 -0.23 6.39
CA ASP A 42 4.63 -0.05 7.84
C ASP A 42 6.12 0.14 8.18
N THR A 43 6.53 1.41 8.32
CA THR A 43 7.91 1.80 8.63
C THR A 43 8.31 1.50 10.08
N VAL A 44 7.36 1.19 10.97
CA VAL A 44 7.66 0.84 12.37
C VAL A 44 8.02 -0.63 12.45
N SER A 45 7.25 -1.48 11.77
CA SER A 45 7.46 -2.93 11.75
C SER A 45 8.38 -3.38 10.61
N ASN A 46 8.83 -2.46 9.76
CA ASN A 46 9.58 -2.72 8.53
C ASN A 46 8.87 -3.74 7.60
N GLN A 47 7.58 -3.52 7.34
CA GLN A 47 6.78 -4.39 6.48
C GLN A 47 6.18 -3.69 5.26
N LEU A 48 6.20 -4.37 4.12
CA LEU A 48 5.33 -4.07 2.98
C LEU A 48 4.21 -5.09 2.93
N GLN A 49 2.97 -4.63 3.05
CA GLN A 49 1.81 -5.44 2.75
C GLN A 49 1.34 -5.14 1.32
N LEU A 50 1.10 -6.19 0.54
CA LEU A 50 0.52 -6.12 -0.80
C LEU A 50 -0.75 -6.95 -0.83
N GLN A 51 -1.87 -6.30 -1.03
CA GLN A 51 -3.16 -6.94 -1.29
C GLN A 51 -3.46 -6.92 -2.79
N ILE A 52 -3.81 -8.08 -3.33
CA ILE A 52 -4.16 -8.27 -4.73
C ILE A 52 -5.61 -8.76 -4.77
N ASP A 53 -6.48 -7.95 -5.36
CA ASP A 53 -7.89 -8.25 -5.54
C ASP A 53 -8.17 -8.57 -7.02
N ASN A 54 -8.28 -9.86 -7.33
CA ASN A 54 -8.53 -10.39 -8.67
C ASN A 54 -10.02 -10.72 -8.88
N ARG A 55 -10.94 -9.99 -8.22
CA ARG A 55 -12.40 -10.17 -8.38
C ARG A 55 -12.98 -9.38 -9.55
N TYR A 56 -12.20 -8.50 -10.19
CA TYR A 56 -12.69 -7.61 -11.22
C TYR A 56 -12.56 -8.25 -12.60
N ALA A 57 -13.68 -8.44 -13.28
CA ALA A 57 -13.64 -8.90 -14.66
C ALA A 57 -13.14 -7.74 -15.51
N GLY A 58 -12.26 -8.00 -16.47
CA GLY A 58 -11.90 -6.98 -17.43
C GLY A 58 -12.95 -6.87 -18.55
N SER A 59 -12.62 -6.08 -19.57
CA SER A 59 -13.52 -5.85 -20.71
C SER A 59 -13.96 -7.17 -21.34
N GLY A 60 -15.28 -7.33 -21.56
CA GLY A 60 -15.88 -8.55 -22.09
C GLY A 60 -16.13 -9.65 -21.04
N GLY A 61 -15.96 -9.38 -19.75
CA GLY A 61 -16.20 -10.36 -18.67
C GLY A 61 -15.07 -11.36 -18.49
N ALA A 62 -13.89 -11.10 -19.06
CA ALA A 62 -12.76 -12.01 -18.99
C ALA A 62 -12.13 -12.01 -17.57
N GLY A 63 -11.85 -13.21 -17.09
CA GLY A 63 -11.13 -13.49 -15.85
C GLY A 63 -9.91 -14.35 -16.12
N GLY A 64 -8.95 -14.34 -15.21
CA GLY A 64 -7.74 -15.15 -15.32
C GLY A 64 -7.11 -15.40 -13.97
N THR A 65 -5.99 -16.12 -13.99
CA THR A 65 -5.24 -16.43 -12.78
C THR A 65 -3.91 -15.69 -12.78
N ILE A 66 -3.63 -14.93 -11.72
CA ILE A 66 -2.31 -14.33 -11.50
C ILE A 66 -1.38 -15.42 -10.99
N THR A 67 -0.29 -15.68 -11.71
CA THR A 67 0.69 -16.74 -11.37
C THR A 67 2.03 -16.20 -10.90
N SER A 68 2.29 -14.93 -11.10
CA SER A 68 3.45 -14.24 -10.57
C SER A 68 3.20 -12.73 -10.54
N PHE A 69 3.90 -12.03 -9.66
CA PHE A 69 3.99 -10.57 -9.67
C PHE A 69 5.33 -10.12 -9.14
N GLY A 70 5.77 -8.93 -9.53
CA GLY A 70 7.01 -8.32 -9.08
C GLY A 70 6.87 -6.81 -8.88
N PHE A 71 7.75 -6.26 -8.06
CA PHE A 71 7.81 -4.85 -7.68
C PHE A 71 9.28 -4.44 -7.47
N ASN A 72 9.57 -3.16 -7.63
CA ASN A 72 10.88 -2.61 -7.32
C ASN A 72 11.01 -2.32 -5.83
N ALA A 73 12.21 -2.56 -5.31
CA ALA A 73 12.55 -2.17 -3.95
C ALA A 73 13.98 -1.64 -3.93
N PRO A 74 14.29 -0.70 -3.02
CA PRO A 74 15.63 -0.14 -2.93
C PRO A 74 16.70 -1.23 -2.80
N ASN A 75 17.75 -1.15 -3.61
CA ASN A 75 18.80 -2.20 -3.69
C ASN A 75 19.39 -2.60 -2.34
N ALA A 76 19.49 -1.66 -1.40
CA ALA A 76 20.02 -1.92 -0.05
C ALA A 76 19.13 -2.90 0.77
N LEU A 77 17.85 -3.03 0.42
CA LEU A 77 16.86 -3.82 1.15
C LEU A 77 16.58 -5.18 0.49
N LEU A 78 16.99 -5.39 -0.77
CA LEU A 78 16.72 -6.62 -1.51
C LEU A 78 17.35 -7.85 -0.84
N ALA A 79 18.53 -7.69 -0.25
CA ALA A 79 19.24 -8.78 0.41
C ALA A 79 18.54 -9.28 1.70
N SER A 80 17.73 -8.45 2.34
CA SER A 80 17.00 -8.77 3.57
C SER A 80 15.50 -8.96 3.38
N THR A 81 15.03 -8.88 2.14
CA THR A 81 13.62 -9.09 1.82
C THR A 81 13.23 -10.55 2.11
N SER A 82 12.17 -10.75 2.89
CA SER A 82 11.61 -12.08 3.14
C SER A 82 10.08 -12.04 3.11
N LEU A 83 9.46 -13.13 2.68
CA LEU A 83 8.01 -13.30 2.72
C LEU A 83 7.63 -13.91 4.09
N ILE A 84 6.90 -13.16 4.91
CA ILE A 84 6.54 -13.59 6.27
C ILE A 84 5.09 -14.02 6.43
N SER A 85 4.20 -13.61 5.52
CA SER A 85 2.80 -14.03 5.55
C SER A 85 2.16 -14.04 4.17
N GLN A 86 1.24 -14.99 3.99
CA GLN A 86 0.35 -15.11 2.85
C GLN A 86 -1.04 -15.39 3.40
N ASN A 87 -2.03 -14.58 3.07
CA ASN A 87 -3.39 -14.76 3.52
C ASN A 87 -4.36 -14.67 2.34
N TRP A 88 -5.36 -15.55 2.33
CA TRP A 88 -6.28 -15.72 1.22
C TRP A 88 -7.71 -15.49 1.67
N ASN A 89 -8.44 -14.68 0.93
CA ASN A 89 -9.90 -14.65 1.02
C ASN A 89 -10.47 -15.43 -0.16
N LEU A 90 -10.71 -16.71 0.07
CA LEU A 90 -11.23 -17.62 -0.94
C LEU A 90 -12.75 -17.49 -1.02
N LEU A 91 -13.25 -17.02 -2.16
CA LEU A 91 -14.69 -17.06 -2.46
C LEU A 91 -15.11 -18.38 -3.11
N THR A 92 -14.17 -19.26 -3.46
CA THR A 92 -14.45 -20.54 -4.13
C THR A 92 -14.52 -21.68 -3.11
N PRO A 93 -15.71 -22.28 -2.86
CA PRO A 93 -15.83 -23.42 -1.94
C PRO A 93 -14.98 -24.61 -2.37
N GLY A 94 -14.33 -25.27 -1.41
CA GLY A 94 -13.50 -26.46 -1.65
C GLY A 94 -12.12 -26.18 -2.24
N ARG A 95 -11.78 -24.91 -2.47
CA ARG A 95 -10.42 -24.52 -2.82
C ARG A 95 -9.53 -24.55 -1.57
N ILE A 96 -8.36 -25.16 -1.71
CA ILE A 96 -7.29 -25.11 -0.71
C ILE A 96 -6.46 -23.85 -0.97
N GLU A 97 -6.12 -23.13 0.10
CA GLU A 97 -5.22 -21.98 0.05
C GLU A 97 -3.87 -22.39 -0.56
N PRO A 98 -3.40 -21.70 -1.61
CA PRO A 98 -2.05 -21.92 -2.10
C PRO A 98 -1.04 -21.51 -1.03
N SER A 99 -0.27 -22.48 -0.51
CA SER A 99 0.84 -22.23 0.42
C SER A 99 2.18 -21.97 -0.29
N ASP A 100 2.23 -22.15 -1.61
CA ASP A 100 3.48 -22.43 -2.32
C ASP A 100 3.99 -21.24 -3.16
N TRP A 101 3.59 -20.00 -2.83
CA TRP A 101 4.23 -18.86 -3.48
C TRP A 101 5.62 -18.65 -2.91
N THR A 102 6.61 -18.55 -3.80
CA THR A 102 8.01 -18.39 -3.44
C THR A 102 8.49 -16.99 -3.79
N LEU A 103 9.31 -16.43 -2.91
CA LEU A 103 10.01 -15.18 -3.15
C LEU A 103 11.08 -15.38 -4.23
N SER A 104 11.11 -14.49 -5.22
CA SER A 104 12.08 -14.47 -6.30
C SER A 104 12.83 -13.14 -6.29
N ILE A 105 14.14 -13.20 -6.06
CA ILE A 105 15.06 -12.06 -6.11
C ILE A 105 16.35 -12.53 -6.82
N PRO A 106 16.66 -12.05 -8.03
CA PRO A 106 15.87 -11.09 -8.80
C PRO A 106 14.54 -11.68 -9.28
N TYR A 107 13.54 -10.82 -9.50
CA TYR A 107 12.32 -11.20 -10.22
C TYR A 107 12.51 -11.01 -11.72
N ALA A 108 12.68 -12.12 -12.46
CA ALA A 108 12.96 -12.10 -13.89
C ALA A 108 11.75 -12.54 -14.72
N LEU A 109 10.74 -11.67 -14.85
CA LEU A 109 9.68 -11.88 -15.84
C LEU A 109 10.20 -11.47 -17.22
N ASN A 110 10.29 -12.45 -18.12
CA ASN A 110 10.65 -12.26 -19.52
C ASN A 110 9.55 -12.88 -20.39
N ALA A 111 8.70 -12.00 -20.91
CA ALA A 111 7.51 -12.40 -21.58
C ALA A 111 7.45 -11.83 -23.00
N GLY A 112 7.38 -12.72 -23.99
CA GLY A 112 7.33 -12.32 -25.40
C GLY A 112 8.55 -11.49 -25.85
N GLY A 113 9.71 -11.65 -25.19
CA GLY A 113 10.92 -10.89 -25.48
C GLY A 113 11.05 -9.57 -24.71
N ASN A 114 10.03 -9.17 -23.94
CA ASN A 114 10.10 -8.02 -23.05
C ASN A 114 10.63 -8.45 -21.68
N ASN A 115 11.64 -7.76 -21.18
CA ASN A 115 12.13 -7.94 -19.81
C ASN A 115 11.52 -6.89 -18.91
N PHE A 116 10.97 -7.32 -17.79
CA PHE A 116 10.26 -6.48 -16.85
C PHE A 116 11.17 -6.32 -15.66
N GLY A 117 11.77 -5.13 -15.53
CA GLY A 117 12.89 -4.85 -14.63
C GLY A 117 12.50 -4.75 -13.16
N GLN A 118 11.67 -5.66 -12.65
CA GLN A 118 11.31 -5.67 -11.24
C GLN A 118 12.38 -6.37 -10.40
N ASP A 119 12.70 -5.77 -9.26
CA ASP A 119 13.76 -6.30 -8.39
C ASP A 119 13.35 -7.58 -7.64
N ALA A 120 12.15 -7.57 -7.07
CA ALA A 120 11.63 -8.63 -6.22
C ALA A 120 10.21 -9.01 -6.60
N GLY A 121 9.75 -10.19 -6.19
CA GLY A 121 8.39 -10.62 -6.50
C GLY A 121 8.08 -12.00 -5.97
N LEU A 122 6.84 -12.45 -6.19
CA LEU A 122 6.43 -13.80 -5.85
C LEU A 122 6.01 -14.57 -7.10
N ILE A 123 6.25 -15.88 -7.08
CA ILE A 123 5.88 -16.81 -8.17
C ILE A 123 5.14 -18.02 -7.59
N SER A 124 4.09 -18.49 -8.26
CA SER A 124 3.32 -19.68 -7.85
C SER A 124 3.85 -21.00 -8.42
N GLY A 125 5.01 -20.98 -9.08
CA GLY A 125 5.58 -22.11 -9.81
C GLY A 125 7.10 -21.97 -10.04
N PRO A 126 7.68 -22.70 -11.02
CA PRO A 126 9.14 -22.82 -11.15
C PRO A 126 9.86 -21.52 -11.55
N ASN A 127 9.18 -20.57 -12.18
CA ASN A 127 9.73 -19.27 -12.55
C ASN A 127 8.62 -18.25 -12.83
N ALA A 128 8.98 -16.98 -12.97
CA ALA A 128 8.04 -15.90 -13.24
C ALA A 128 7.28 -16.05 -14.56
N ASN A 129 7.85 -16.75 -15.55
CA ASN A 129 7.28 -16.95 -16.90
C ASN A 129 6.37 -18.18 -17.03
N GLY A 130 6.43 -19.10 -16.08
CA GLY A 130 5.81 -20.42 -16.15
C GLY A 130 5.23 -20.84 -14.83
N GLY A 131 4.62 -19.89 -14.10
CA GLY A 131 3.94 -20.14 -12.83
C GLY A 131 2.83 -21.19 -12.95
N SER A 132 2.21 -21.58 -11.83
CA SER A 132 1.13 -22.58 -11.83
C SER A 132 -0.23 -21.90 -11.69
N PRO A 133 -1.11 -21.94 -12.72
CA PRO A 133 -2.48 -21.44 -12.62
C PRO A 133 -3.32 -22.15 -11.55
N GLN A 134 -2.99 -23.40 -11.23
CA GLN A 134 -3.68 -24.15 -10.19
C GLN A 134 -3.40 -23.57 -8.80
N ARG A 135 -2.23 -22.94 -8.63
CA ARG A 135 -1.74 -22.34 -7.38
C ARG A 135 -1.78 -20.80 -7.37
N GLY A 136 -2.15 -20.18 -8.47
CA GLY A 136 -2.19 -18.73 -8.62
C GLY A 136 -3.44 -18.09 -7.99
N ILE A 137 -3.52 -16.76 -7.96
CA ILE A 137 -4.69 -16.00 -7.50
C ILE A 137 -5.73 -16.04 -8.62
N ARG A 138 -6.79 -16.84 -8.46
CA ARG A 138 -7.79 -17.02 -9.52
C ARG A 138 -8.74 -15.83 -9.55
N PHE A 139 -9.46 -15.72 -10.67
CA PHE A 139 -10.55 -14.77 -10.76
C PHE A 139 -11.57 -15.03 -9.62
N GLY A 140 -12.00 -13.96 -8.97
CA GLY A 140 -12.91 -14.04 -7.83
C GLY A 140 -12.21 -14.09 -6.46
N GLU A 141 -10.90 -13.88 -6.38
CA GLU A 141 -10.16 -14.02 -5.13
C GLU A 141 -9.38 -12.78 -4.73
N VAL A 142 -9.07 -12.73 -3.44
CA VAL A 142 -8.17 -11.72 -2.87
C VAL A 142 -7.04 -12.45 -2.14
N ALA A 143 -5.81 -12.03 -2.37
CA ALA A 143 -4.64 -12.49 -1.65
C ALA A 143 -3.91 -11.31 -1.00
N THR A 144 -3.33 -11.53 0.16
CA THR A 144 -2.49 -10.55 0.85
C THR A 144 -1.14 -11.18 1.15
N PHE A 145 -0.08 -10.49 0.77
CA PHE A 145 1.30 -10.89 1.02
C PHE A 145 1.97 -9.86 1.91
N VAL A 146 2.73 -10.31 2.90
CA VAL A 146 3.50 -9.42 3.77
C VAL A 146 4.97 -9.75 3.63
N PHE A 147 5.73 -8.74 3.20
CA PHE A 147 7.18 -8.78 3.09
C PHE A 147 7.79 -8.07 4.28
N GLN A 148 8.80 -8.69 4.86
CA GLN A 148 9.65 -8.09 5.87
C GLN A 148 10.96 -7.66 5.21
N PHE A 149 11.41 -6.46 5.54
CA PHE A 149 12.74 -5.97 5.21
C PHE A 149 13.48 -5.65 6.51
N ASP A 150 14.76 -5.31 6.38
CA ASP A 150 15.47 -4.58 7.44
C ASP A 150 14.92 -3.15 7.58
N ASP A 151 15.62 -2.29 8.31
CA ASP A 151 15.24 -0.89 8.53
C ASP A 151 15.03 -0.12 7.21
N PHE A 152 13.77 0.20 6.90
CA PHE A 152 13.43 1.04 5.76
C PHE A 152 12.94 2.44 6.14
N ALA A 153 13.08 2.86 7.41
CA ALA A 153 12.62 4.17 7.88
C ALA A 153 13.23 5.35 7.11
N THR A 154 14.37 5.14 6.43
CA THR A 154 15.10 6.18 5.69
C THR A 154 15.10 5.99 4.18
N VAL A 155 14.42 4.96 3.66
CA VAL A 155 14.62 4.52 2.28
C VAL A 155 13.45 4.96 1.39
N THR A 156 13.79 5.56 0.26
CA THR A 156 12.84 6.01 -0.77
C THR A 156 12.92 5.15 -2.02
N GLY A 157 11.86 5.09 -2.84
CA GLY A 157 11.88 4.43 -4.15
C GLY A 157 11.30 3.02 -4.20
N PHE A 158 10.48 2.64 -3.21
CA PHE A 158 9.62 1.45 -3.35
C PHE A 158 8.70 1.57 -4.56
N LEU A 159 8.47 0.44 -5.24
CA LEU A 159 7.68 0.28 -6.47
C LEU A 159 8.29 0.92 -7.73
N GLY A 160 9.12 1.96 -7.58
CA GLY A 160 9.75 2.66 -8.71
C GLY A 160 8.73 3.25 -9.70
N ASP A 161 9.19 3.62 -10.89
CA ASP A 161 8.34 4.19 -11.95
C ASP A 161 7.42 3.12 -12.59
N ASP A 162 7.89 1.87 -12.60
CA ASP A 162 7.20 0.74 -13.22
C ASP A 162 6.15 0.09 -12.29
N GLY A 163 6.04 0.53 -11.04
CA GLY A 163 5.01 0.05 -10.11
C GLY A 163 5.08 -1.47 -9.85
N VAL A 164 4.03 -2.19 -10.25
CA VAL A 164 3.94 -3.65 -10.12
C VAL A 164 3.61 -4.31 -11.44
N THR A 165 4.42 -5.31 -11.76
CA THR A 165 4.18 -6.20 -12.88
C THR A 165 3.50 -7.46 -12.38
N ALA A 166 2.52 -7.98 -13.12
CA ALA A 166 1.93 -9.27 -12.84
C ALA A 166 1.74 -10.09 -14.11
N ARG A 167 1.76 -11.42 -13.97
CA ARG A 167 1.54 -12.36 -15.07
C ARG A 167 0.21 -13.08 -14.87
N TRP A 168 -0.61 -13.07 -15.91
CA TRP A 168 -1.87 -13.82 -15.95
C TRP A 168 -1.76 -15.04 -16.85
N GLN A 169 -2.40 -16.12 -16.43
CA GLN A 169 -2.56 -17.32 -17.22
C GLN A 169 -4.03 -17.77 -17.18
N SER A 170 -4.49 -18.33 -18.30
CA SER A 170 -5.79 -18.98 -18.37
C SER A 170 -5.75 -20.31 -17.59
N ILE A 171 -6.85 -20.67 -16.93
CA ILE A 171 -6.98 -21.97 -16.25
C ILE A 171 -7.20 -23.11 -17.27
N THR A 172 -7.78 -22.79 -18.43
CA THR A 172 -8.23 -23.77 -19.45
C THR A 172 -7.30 -23.89 -20.66
N VAL A 173 -6.32 -23.00 -20.82
CA VAL A 173 -5.41 -23.00 -21.99
C VAL A 173 -3.96 -23.08 -21.51
N THR A 174 -3.20 -24.03 -22.05
CA THR A 174 -1.74 -24.07 -21.89
C THR A 174 -1.13 -22.91 -22.68
N GLY A 175 -0.88 -21.78 -22.00
CA GLY A 175 -0.34 -20.54 -22.58
C GLY A 175 -0.70 -19.33 -21.73
N GLY A 176 0.26 -18.43 -21.50
CA GLY A 176 0.07 -17.21 -20.68
C GLY A 176 -0.14 -15.96 -21.51
N SER A 177 -0.88 -14.99 -20.97
CA SER A 177 -0.93 -13.63 -21.48
C SER A 177 -0.13 -12.74 -20.55
N ASP A 178 0.94 -12.15 -21.06
CA ASP A 178 1.92 -11.43 -20.26
C ASP A 178 1.90 -9.97 -20.68
N GLN A 179 1.91 -9.05 -19.72
CA GLN A 179 1.73 -7.63 -20.00
C GLN A 179 2.50 -6.81 -18.97
N ASN A 180 3.20 -5.78 -19.45
CA ASN A 180 3.89 -4.82 -18.56
C ASN A 180 2.90 -3.77 -18.14
N PHE A 181 2.92 -3.47 -16.85
CA PHE A 181 2.09 -2.44 -16.28
C PHE A 181 3.03 -1.44 -15.67
N SER A 182 3.46 -0.48 -16.49
CA SER A 182 3.90 0.78 -15.89
C SER A 182 2.68 1.38 -15.18
N LEU A 183 2.88 2.19 -14.14
CA LEU A 183 1.86 3.20 -13.86
C LEU A 183 1.57 3.86 -15.21
N ALA A 184 0.31 3.89 -15.64
CA ALA A 184 -0.05 4.69 -16.80
C ALA A 184 0.60 6.04 -16.54
N SER A 185 1.51 6.46 -17.42
CA SER A 185 2.08 7.80 -17.33
C SER A 185 0.85 8.69 -17.21
N THR A 186 0.60 9.22 -16.02
CA THR A 186 -0.31 10.34 -15.88
C THR A 186 0.43 11.40 -16.67
N SER A 187 0.05 11.53 -17.93
CA SER A 187 0.47 12.63 -18.77
C SER A 187 0.18 13.88 -17.93
N ASP A 188 1.24 14.48 -17.42
CA ASP A 188 1.26 15.82 -16.83
C ASP A 188 0.32 16.13 -15.65
N GLU A 189 -0.18 15.13 -14.93
CA GLU A 189 -0.54 15.30 -13.52
C GLU A 189 0.48 14.51 -12.72
N GLY A 190 1.65 15.11 -12.60
CA GLY A 190 2.78 14.48 -11.93
C GLY A 190 2.39 14.01 -10.53
N PHE A 191 3.08 12.97 -10.09
CA PHE A 191 3.49 12.88 -8.67
C PHE A 191 4.48 14.01 -8.35
N GLY A 192 4.23 15.23 -8.81
CA GLY A 192 4.98 16.42 -8.47
C GLY A 192 4.66 16.74 -7.04
N SER A 193 5.38 16.11 -6.11
CA SER A 193 4.96 15.96 -4.72
C SER A 193 3.46 15.72 -4.64
N VAL A 194 3.01 14.46 -4.61
CA VAL A 194 1.81 14.23 -3.81
C VAL A 194 2.24 14.68 -2.41
N ALA A 195 1.99 15.95 -2.09
CA ALA A 195 1.81 16.38 -0.74
C ALA A 195 0.72 15.44 -0.29
N LEU A 196 1.13 14.38 0.41
CA LEU A 196 0.25 13.55 1.19
C LEU A 196 -0.49 14.57 2.02
N THR A 197 -1.66 15.04 1.57
CA THR A 197 -2.51 15.86 2.40
C THR A 197 -2.79 14.93 3.55
N PRO A 198 -2.22 15.18 4.74
CA PRO A 198 -2.26 14.18 5.79
C PRO A 198 -3.72 13.84 5.97
N VAL A 199 -4.09 12.59 5.72
CA VAL A 199 -5.47 12.15 5.97
C VAL A 199 -5.70 12.45 7.44
N PRO A 200 -6.63 13.36 7.80
CA PRO A 200 -6.81 13.71 9.20
C PRO A 200 -7.19 12.43 9.92
N GLU A 201 -6.28 11.94 10.77
CA GLU A 201 -6.52 10.73 11.54
C GLU A 201 -7.85 10.87 12.29
N PRO A 202 -8.58 9.78 12.59
CA PRO A 202 -9.79 9.86 13.43
C PRO A 202 -9.53 10.59 14.76
N SER A 203 -8.30 10.51 15.26
CA SER A 203 -7.77 11.24 16.42
C SER A 203 -7.68 12.76 16.20
N THR A 204 -7.46 13.23 14.97
CA THR A 204 -7.36 14.66 14.61
C THR A 204 -8.67 15.39 14.89
N TYR A 205 -9.79 14.76 14.54
CA TYR A 205 -11.12 15.30 14.87
C TYR A 205 -11.40 15.23 16.38
N GLY A 206 -10.92 14.17 17.04
CA GLY A 206 -11.02 14.04 18.50
C GLY A 206 -10.25 15.11 19.26
N LEU A 207 -9.00 15.40 18.86
CA LEU A 207 -8.14 16.40 19.47
C LEU A 207 -8.60 17.82 19.16
N ALA A 208 -9.05 18.09 17.93
CA ALA A 208 -9.67 19.37 17.58
C ALA A 208 -10.94 19.61 18.43
N GLY A 209 -11.78 18.58 18.58
CA GLY A 209 -12.95 18.62 19.46
C GLY A 209 -12.60 18.88 20.93
N ALA A 210 -11.59 18.19 21.46
CA ALA A 210 -11.11 18.38 22.83
C ALA A 210 -10.55 19.80 23.06
N GLY A 211 -9.84 20.35 22.07
CA GLY A 211 -9.31 21.71 22.10
C GLY A 211 -10.42 22.76 22.19
N VAL A 212 -11.46 22.64 21.36
CA VAL A 212 -12.62 23.56 21.39
C VAL A 212 -13.35 23.47 22.73
N LEU A 213 -13.51 22.27 23.29
CA LEU A 213 -14.16 22.06 24.59
C LEU A 213 -13.39 22.77 25.73
N LEU A 214 -12.06 22.62 25.76
CA LEU A 214 -11.21 23.28 26.76
C LEU A 214 -11.24 24.80 26.63
N LEU A 215 -11.25 25.33 25.40
CA LEU A 215 -11.36 26.77 25.14
C LEU A 215 -12.71 27.30 25.66
N GLY A 216 -13.80 26.57 25.44
CA GLY A 216 -15.13 26.90 25.97
C GLY A 216 -15.16 26.95 27.50
N ILE A 217 -14.53 26.00 28.18
CA ILE A 217 -14.42 25.97 29.64
C ILE A 217 -13.62 27.17 30.16
N ALA A 218 -12.52 27.53 29.50
CA ALA A 218 -11.69 28.65 29.88
C ALA A 218 -12.43 30.00 29.76
N ILE A 219 -13.18 30.20 28.66
CA ILE A 219 -13.98 31.43 28.45
C ILE A 219 -15.08 31.55 29.50
N ARG A 220 -15.79 30.46 29.81
CA ARG A 220 -16.85 30.44 30.84
C ARG A 220 -16.33 30.86 32.22
N ARG A 221 -15.14 30.41 32.60
CA ARG A 221 -14.50 30.80 33.88
C ARG A 221 -14.13 32.28 33.94
N ARG A 222 -13.86 32.91 32.79
CA ARG A 222 -13.48 34.32 32.72
C ARG A 222 -14.68 35.26 32.79
N LEU A 223 -15.80 34.87 32.16
CA LEU A 223 -17.05 35.65 32.19
C LEU A 223 -17.83 35.47 33.51
N GLY A 224 -17.65 34.34 34.19
CA GLY A 224 -18.34 34.03 35.45
C GLY A 224 -17.71 34.61 36.72
N ARG A 225 -16.72 35.50 36.63
CA ARG A 225 -16.20 36.22 37.80
C ARG A 225 -16.96 37.54 37.96
N PRO A 226 -18.02 37.62 38.79
CA PRO A 226 -18.63 38.90 39.13
C PRO A 226 -17.54 39.79 39.74
N GLY A 227 -17.32 40.94 39.12
CA GLY A 227 -16.37 41.93 39.59
C GLY A 227 -16.70 42.25 41.05
N LYS A 228 -15.74 42.02 41.95
CA LYS A 228 -15.81 42.55 43.31
C LYS A 228 -15.93 44.06 43.18
N GLN A 229 -17.15 44.58 43.35
CA GLN A 229 -17.35 46.01 43.54
C GLN A 229 -16.60 46.39 44.81
N SER A 230 -15.57 47.22 44.65
CA SER A 230 -14.90 47.85 45.78
C SER A 230 -15.88 48.85 46.39
N VAL A 231 -16.42 48.50 47.55
CA VAL A 231 -17.17 49.44 48.37
C VAL A 231 -16.18 50.49 48.86
N VAL A 232 -16.25 51.69 48.30
CA VAL A 232 -15.55 52.87 48.81
C VAL A 232 -16.42 53.44 49.92
N SER A 233 -15.99 53.27 51.16
CA SER A 233 -16.59 53.90 52.33
C SER A 233 -16.19 55.37 52.39
N ALA A 234 -17.18 56.25 52.47
CA ALA A 234 -17.03 57.66 52.80
C ALA A 234 -17.01 57.87 54.33
#